data_AF-A0A1E7FWT4-F1
#
_entry.id   AF-A0A1E7FWT4-F1
#
_cell.length_a   1.000
_cell.length_b   1.000
_cell.length_c   1.000
_cell.angle_alpha   90.00
_cell.angle_beta   90.00
_cell.angle_gamma   90.00
#
_symmetry.space_group_name_H-M   'P 1'
#
loop_
_entity.id
_entity.type
_entity.pdbx_description
1 polymer ?
#
loop_
_entity_poly.entity_id
_entity_poly.type
_entity_poly.pdbx_seq_one_letter_code
_entity_poly.pdbx_strand_id
1 'polypeptide(L)'
;MTTNQNNNNSMTMDNISQIAKSAFTTENLEAAGRFTKEKAMEIKKQAEDGDQSLRFLALIGGIACIIVGIFETTSHIMRLHLVGALIDICVVLLGVIVVILEGKDMLLSESFVQKIHKYALFLKFLWGRGMLYLFIGALQLYQIDLFNLICGGYMCAIGGLYIVVGYRTANKLKTMRKSLYSEDTLRVKFQNADIEGDGLNVQQFQSLCVDLGLDLTGKEIEAAFGYIQRMNDGITTDKLRYESFLAWWSSFDGEGQVDENEFIFV
;
A
#
# COMPACT_ATOMS: atom_id res chain seq x y z
N MET A 1 32.53 -37.63 -55.01
CA MET A 1 31.08 -37.69 -54.69
C MET A 1 30.86 -36.85 -53.45
N THR A 2 30.51 -35.58 -53.61
CA THR A 2 30.28 -34.62 -52.52
C THR A 2 29.32 -33.58 -53.06
N THR A 3 28.02 -33.75 -52.77
CA THR A 3 27.00 -32.79 -53.18
C THR A 3 25.92 -32.67 -52.11
N ASN A 4 25.61 -31.41 -51.79
CA ASN A 4 24.33 -30.89 -51.30
C ASN A 4 23.85 -31.26 -49.89
N GLN A 5 24.15 -30.39 -48.92
CA GLN A 5 23.46 -30.36 -47.62
C GLN A 5 23.25 -28.94 -47.05
N ASN A 6 23.18 -27.90 -47.89
CA ASN A 6 23.25 -26.51 -47.41
C ASN A 6 22.02 -25.62 -47.68
N ASN A 7 20.85 -26.19 -48.03
CA ASN A 7 19.68 -25.40 -48.45
C ASN A 7 18.46 -25.42 -47.51
N ASN A 8 18.55 -26.02 -46.32
CA ASN A 8 17.38 -26.15 -45.43
C ASN A 8 17.35 -25.17 -44.24
N ASN A 9 18.36 -24.31 -44.05
CA ASN A 9 18.44 -23.42 -42.89
C ASN A 9 17.96 -21.97 -43.15
N SER A 10 17.69 -21.55 -44.39
CA SER A 10 17.25 -20.17 -44.65
C SER A 10 15.73 -19.96 -44.52
N MET A 11 14.93 -21.05 -44.47
CA MET A 11 13.47 -20.97 -44.41
C MET A 11 12.93 -20.80 -42.97
N THR A 12 13.76 -20.93 -41.95
CA THR A 12 13.33 -20.85 -40.54
C THR A 12 13.39 -19.42 -39.98
N MET A 13 14.36 -18.61 -40.39
CA MET A 13 14.54 -17.24 -39.86
C MET A 13 13.47 -16.25 -40.37
N ASP A 14 13.08 -16.34 -41.65
CA ASP A 14 12.05 -15.45 -42.21
C ASP A 14 10.66 -15.72 -41.61
N ASN A 15 10.35 -16.98 -41.34
CA ASN A 15 9.10 -17.36 -40.67
C ASN A 15 9.07 -16.87 -39.21
N ILE A 16 10.18 -16.95 -38.46
CA ILE A 16 10.25 -16.42 -37.10
C ILE A 16 10.09 -14.89 -37.08
N SER A 17 10.72 -14.19 -38.04
CA SER A 17 10.57 -12.73 -38.20
C SER A 17 9.13 -12.33 -38.54
N GLN A 18 8.45 -13.08 -39.41
CA GLN A 18 7.05 -12.83 -39.74
C GLN A 18 6.11 -13.12 -38.56
N ILE A 19 6.37 -14.17 -37.79
CA ILE A 19 5.59 -14.50 -36.57
C ILE A 19 5.78 -13.42 -35.49
N ALA A 20 7.00 -12.91 -35.30
CA ALA A 20 7.26 -11.82 -34.36
C ALA A 20 6.57 -10.51 -34.79
N LYS A 21 6.57 -10.19 -36.09
CA LYS A 21 5.89 -9.00 -36.62
C LYS A 21 4.37 -9.10 -36.57
N SER A 22 3.80 -10.30 -36.76
CA SER A 22 2.35 -10.50 -36.67
C SER A 22 1.85 -10.53 -35.22
N ALA A 23 2.68 -10.97 -34.28
CA ALA A 23 2.38 -10.88 -32.84
C ALA A 23 2.37 -9.44 -32.32
N PHE A 24 3.17 -8.55 -32.92
CA PHE A 24 3.27 -7.12 -32.60
C PHE A 24 2.50 -6.21 -33.58
N THR A 25 1.41 -6.68 -34.18
CA THR A 25 0.53 -5.81 -34.97
C THR A 25 -0.07 -4.71 -34.10
N THR A 26 -0.15 -3.51 -34.67
CA THR A 26 -0.71 -2.31 -34.03
C THR A 26 -2.13 -2.51 -33.50
N GLU A 27 -2.93 -3.38 -34.13
CA GLU A 27 -4.27 -3.74 -33.62
C GLU A 27 -4.22 -4.48 -32.28
N ASN A 28 -3.30 -5.43 -32.10
CA ASN A 28 -3.14 -6.14 -30.82
C ASN A 28 -2.62 -5.21 -29.72
N LEU A 29 -1.76 -4.25 -30.09
CA LEU A 29 -1.25 -3.24 -29.17
C LEU A 29 -2.35 -2.26 -28.72
N GLU A 30 -3.24 -1.85 -29.63
CA GLU A 30 -4.39 -1.01 -29.29
C GLU A 30 -5.44 -1.75 -28.46
N ALA A 31 -5.72 -3.02 -28.79
CA ALA A 31 -6.64 -3.85 -28.02
C ALA A 31 -6.11 -4.09 -26.60
N ALA A 32 -4.82 -4.41 -26.46
CA ALA A 32 -4.16 -4.51 -25.15
C ALA A 32 -4.21 -3.17 -24.41
N GLY A 33 -3.93 -2.05 -25.09
CA GLY A 33 -3.99 -0.70 -24.53
C GLY A 33 -5.36 -0.33 -23.96
N ARG A 34 -6.45 -0.62 -24.69
CA ARG A 34 -7.82 -0.39 -24.23
C ARG A 34 -8.17 -1.28 -23.04
N PHE A 35 -7.80 -2.56 -23.07
CA PHE A 35 -8.01 -3.48 -21.95
C PHE A 35 -7.25 -3.03 -20.70
N THR A 36 -6.00 -2.59 -20.83
CA THR A 36 -5.26 -2.00 -19.70
C THR A 36 -5.86 -0.70 -19.21
N LYS A 37 -6.41 0.15 -20.08
CA LYS A 37 -7.01 1.44 -19.67
C LYS A 37 -8.35 1.22 -18.95
N GLU A 38 -9.17 0.29 -19.42
CA GLU A 38 -10.44 -0.08 -18.81
C GLU A 38 -10.21 -0.79 -17.47
N LYS A 39 -9.28 -1.76 -17.41
CA LYS A 39 -8.86 -2.37 -16.16
C LYS A 39 -8.18 -1.38 -15.22
N ALA A 40 -7.42 -0.41 -15.73
CA ALA A 40 -6.85 0.64 -14.88
C ALA A 40 -7.93 1.58 -14.32
N MET A 41 -9.01 1.87 -15.05
CA MET A 41 -10.15 2.63 -14.51
C MET A 41 -10.97 1.80 -13.51
N GLU A 42 -11.14 0.51 -13.76
CA GLU A 42 -11.83 -0.39 -12.83
C GLU A 42 -11.01 -0.61 -11.55
N ILE A 43 -9.69 -0.78 -11.68
CA ILE A 43 -8.74 -0.79 -10.57
C ILE A 43 -8.73 0.58 -9.89
N LYS A 44 -8.85 1.69 -10.61
CA LYS A 44 -8.94 3.03 -10.00
C LYS A 44 -10.23 3.19 -9.18
N LYS A 45 -11.36 2.70 -9.69
CA LYS A 45 -12.65 2.74 -8.99
C LYS A 45 -12.70 1.77 -7.80
N GLN A 46 -12.11 0.58 -7.94
CA GLN A 46 -11.90 -0.35 -6.83
C GLN A 46 -10.83 0.16 -5.85
N ALA A 47 -9.87 0.96 -6.30
CA ALA A 47 -8.91 1.65 -5.46
C ALA A 47 -9.54 2.84 -4.71
N GLU A 48 -10.61 3.43 -5.25
CA GLU A 48 -11.46 4.40 -4.54
C GLU A 48 -12.26 3.72 -3.40
N ASP A 49 -12.61 2.43 -3.55
CA ASP A 49 -13.09 1.55 -2.46
C ASP A 49 -11.93 0.89 -1.64
N GLY A 50 -10.68 1.31 -1.89
CA GLY A 50 -9.55 0.40 -2.09
C GLY A 50 -8.64 -0.03 -0.95
N ASP A 51 -8.84 0.37 0.30
CA ASP A 51 -7.94 -0.10 1.37
C ASP A 51 -8.11 -1.61 1.61
N GLN A 52 -9.34 -2.14 1.60
CA GLN A 52 -9.54 -3.57 1.81
C GLN A 52 -8.96 -4.43 0.68
N SER A 53 -9.06 -3.96 -0.57
CA SER A 53 -8.46 -4.64 -1.72
C SER A 53 -6.94 -4.59 -1.68
N LEU A 54 -6.35 -3.44 -1.34
CA LEU A 54 -4.89 -3.32 -1.22
C LEU A 54 -4.34 -4.19 -0.08
N ARG A 55 -5.02 -4.22 1.06
CA ARG A 55 -4.66 -5.08 2.19
C ARG A 55 -4.79 -6.56 1.86
N PHE A 56 -5.83 -6.94 1.13
CA PHE A 56 -6.00 -8.31 0.65
C PHE A 56 -4.93 -8.71 -0.39
N LEU A 57 -4.57 -7.81 -1.30
CA LEU A 57 -3.47 -8.02 -2.24
C LEU A 57 -2.12 -8.15 -1.51
N ALA A 58 -1.84 -7.28 -0.55
CA ALA A 58 -0.64 -7.37 0.29
C ALA A 58 -0.62 -8.69 1.10
N LEU A 59 -1.77 -9.14 1.59
CA LEU A 59 -1.91 -10.43 2.28
C LEU A 59 -1.57 -11.61 1.37
N ILE A 60 -2.11 -11.64 0.15
CA ILE A 60 -1.77 -12.66 -0.87
C ILE A 60 -0.28 -12.61 -1.19
N GLY A 61 0.27 -11.41 -1.37
CA GLY A 61 1.70 -11.19 -1.59
C GLY A 61 2.56 -11.74 -0.45
N GLY A 62 2.20 -11.46 0.79
CA GLY A 62 2.87 -12.00 1.98
C GLY A 62 2.84 -13.52 2.04
N ILE A 63 1.69 -14.15 1.78
CA ILE A 63 1.57 -15.61 1.73
C ILE A 63 2.43 -16.20 0.61
N ALA A 64 2.40 -15.60 -0.58
CA ALA A 64 3.23 -16.02 -1.71
C ALA A 64 4.72 -15.92 -1.38
N CYS A 65 5.15 -14.84 -0.72
CA CYS A 65 6.54 -14.66 -0.28
C CYS A 65 6.98 -15.77 0.68
N ILE A 66 6.13 -16.17 1.63
CA ILE A 66 6.43 -17.26 2.56
C ILE A 66 6.61 -18.57 1.80
N ILE A 67 5.70 -18.90 0.88
CA ILE A 67 5.75 -20.15 0.12
C ILE A 67 7.03 -20.19 -0.72
N VAL A 68 7.27 -19.16 -1.54
CA VAL A 68 8.46 -19.08 -2.40
C VAL A 68 9.73 -19.12 -1.56
N GLY A 69 9.80 -18.35 -0.46
CA GLY A 69 10.96 -18.32 0.42
C GLY A 69 11.28 -19.67 1.07
N ILE A 70 10.28 -20.49 1.42
CA ILE A 70 10.51 -21.85 1.97
C ILE A 70 11.11 -22.79 0.89
N PHE A 71 10.58 -22.73 -0.33
CA PHE A 71 11.11 -23.51 -1.45
C PHE A 71 12.55 -23.12 -1.78
N GLU A 72 12.85 -21.82 -1.86
CA GLU A 72 14.20 -21.32 -2.17
C GLU A 72 15.19 -21.58 -1.02
N THR A 73 14.78 -21.39 0.24
CA THR A 73 15.61 -21.74 1.40
C THR A 73 16.06 -23.20 1.30
N THR A 74 15.14 -24.10 0.98
CA THR A 74 15.43 -25.54 0.84
C THR A 74 16.40 -25.80 -0.32
N SER A 75 16.19 -25.14 -1.46
CA SER A 75 17.06 -25.22 -2.64
C SER A 75 18.48 -24.72 -2.35
N HIS A 76 18.64 -23.57 -1.70
CA HIS A 76 19.93 -22.98 -1.35
C HIS A 76 20.70 -23.78 -0.30
N ILE A 77 20.01 -24.37 0.69
CA ILE A 77 20.63 -25.26 1.67
C ILE A 77 21.22 -26.50 0.98
N MET A 78 20.50 -27.09 0.02
CA MET A 78 21.00 -28.25 -0.75
C MET A 78 22.21 -27.91 -1.62
N ARG A 79 22.30 -26.67 -2.10
CA ARG A 79 23.44 -26.16 -2.88
C ARG A 79 24.57 -25.60 -2.01
N LEU A 80 24.46 -25.65 -0.68
CA LEU A 80 25.40 -25.09 0.30
C LEU A 80 25.65 -23.58 0.14
N HIS A 81 24.69 -22.83 -0.41
CA HIS A 81 24.81 -21.39 -0.60
C HIS A 81 24.22 -20.63 0.60
N LEU A 82 24.98 -20.55 1.71
CA LEU A 82 24.51 -20.03 3.00
C LEU A 82 23.97 -18.58 2.95
N VAL A 83 24.59 -17.72 2.14
CA VAL A 83 24.15 -16.31 2.02
C VAL A 83 22.76 -16.22 1.40
N GLY A 84 22.49 -17.02 0.35
CA GLY A 84 21.16 -17.07 -0.28
C GLY A 84 20.10 -17.57 0.70
N ALA A 85 20.39 -18.68 1.40
CA ALA A 85 19.49 -19.23 2.40
C ALA A 85 19.18 -18.23 3.54
N LEU A 86 20.16 -17.42 3.96
CA LEU A 86 19.93 -16.39 4.98
C LEU A 86 18.97 -15.30 4.47
N ILE A 87 19.12 -14.84 3.23
CA ILE A 87 18.22 -13.85 2.62
C ILE A 87 16.81 -14.42 2.53
N ASP A 88 16.64 -15.68 2.12
CA ASP A 88 15.32 -16.34 2.05
C ASP A 88 14.65 -16.44 3.41
N ILE A 89 15.40 -16.81 4.45
CA ILE A 89 14.88 -16.85 5.82
C ILE A 89 14.39 -15.46 6.23
N CYS A 90 15.13 -14.39 5.91
CA CYS A 90 14.67 -13.02 6.15
C CYS A 90 13.38 -12.71 5.39
N VAL A 91 13.27 -13.09 4.11
CA VAL A 91 12.05 -12.90 3.30
C VAL A 91 10.86 -13.65 3.89
N VAL A 92 11.05 -14.90 4.36
CA VAL A 92 9.99 -15.67 5.02
C VAL A 92 9.53 -14.98 6.30
N LEU A 93 10.46 -14.56 7.16
CA LEU A 93 10.13 -13.86 8.41
C LEU A 93 9.39 -12.54 8.16
N LEU A 94 9.85 -11.75 7.18
CA LEU A 94 9.18 -10.50 6.80
C LEU A 94 7.81 -10.77 6.16
N GLY A 95 7.67 -11.81 5.34
CA GLY A 95 6.38 -12.24 4.78
C GLY A 95 5.38 -12.64 5.87
N VAL A 96 5.82 -13.34 6.92
CA VAL A 96 4.99 -13.64 8.10
C VAL A 96 4.55 -12.34 8.78
N ILE A 97 5.43 -11.35 8.92
CA ILE A 97 5.07 -10.03 9.48
C ILE A 97 3.99 -9.36 8.60
N VAL A 98 4.11 -9.39 7.27
CA VAL A 98 3.08 -8.85 6.37
C VAL A 98 1.74 -9.54 6.57
N VAL A 99 1.72 -10.87 6.62
CA VAL A 99 0.49 -11.65 6.87
C VAL A 99 -0.14 -11.28 8.20
N ILE A 100 0.67 -11.04 9.24
CA ILE A 100 0.18 -10.63 10.56
C ILE A 100 -0.42 -9.21 10.52
N LEU A 101 0.27 -8.27 9.87
CA LEU A 101 -0.17 -6.88 9.79
C LEU A 101 -1.47 -6.71 9.00
N GLU A 102 -1.62 -7.47 7.91
CA GLU A 102 -2.79 -7.36 7.03
C GLU A 102 -3.93 -8.29 7.43
N GLY A 103 -3.63 -9.45 7.98
CA GLY A 103 -4.58 -10.43 8.47
C GLY A 103 -5.21 -10.11 9.84
N LYS A 104 -4.91 -8.95 10.43
CA LYS A 104 -5.41 -8.55 11.77
C LYS A 104 -6.95 -8.65 11.89
N ASP A 105 -7.68 -8.43 10.80
CA ASP A 105 -9.15 -8.40 10.82
C ASP A 105 -9.77 -9.80 10.66
N MET A 106 -8.97 -10.80 10.24
CA MET A 106 -9.49 -12.12 9.89
C MET A 106 -9.05 -13.25 10.85
N LEU A 107 -7.81 -13.24 11.35
CA LEU A 107 -7.24 -14.48 11.90
C LEU A 107 -6.38 -14.34 13.18
N LEU A 108 -6.04 -13.14 13.63
CA LEU A 108 -4.97 -12.98 14.62
C LEU A 108 -5.35 -12.26 15.90
N SER A 109 -4.78 -12.76 17.01
CA SER A 109 -4.92 -12.18 18.35
C SER A 109 -4.27 -10.80 18.42
N GLU A 110 -5.05 -9.81 18.88
CA GLU A 110 -4.64 -8.40 19.02
C GLU A 110 -3.33 -8.22 19.80
N SER A 111 -3.00 -9.16 20.70
CA SER A 111 -1.79 -9.13 21.52
C SER A 111 -0.48 -9.14 20.70
N PHE A 112 -0.45 -9.84 19.57
CA PHE A 112 0.76 -9.88 18.73
C PHE A 112 0.93 -8.59 17.93
N VAL A 113 -0.17 -8.07 17.39
CA VAL A 113 -0.19 -6.81 16.66
C VAL A 113 0.28 -5.65 17.56
N GLN A 114 -0.17 -5.62 18.82
CA GLN A 114 0.29 -4.64 19.81
C GLN A 114 1.79 -4.72 20.08
N LYS A 115 2.35 -5.94 20.19
CA LYS A 115 3.81 -6.11 20.36
C LYS A 115 4.58 -5.61 19.14
N ILE A 116 4.13 -5.95 17.93
CA ILE A 116 4.78 -5.47 16.69
C ILE A 116 4.73 -3.95 16.62
N HIS A 117 3.57 -3.34 16.86
CA HIS A 117 3.44 -1.88 16.86
C HIS A 117 4.29 -1.20 17.94
N LYS A 118 4.57 -1.86 19.07
CA LYS A 118 5.45 -1.35 20.11
C LYS A 118 6.91 -1.25 19.64
N TYR A 119 7.39 -2.25 18.88
CA TYR A 119 8.77 -2.28 18.40
C TYR A 119 8.97 -1.58 17.06
N ALA A 120 7.94 -1.54 16.22
CA ALA A 120 7.98 -1.00 14.87
C ALA A 120 6.84 0.01 14.67
N LEU A 121 6.99 1.17 15.32
CA LEU A 121 6.06 2.30 15.22
C LEU A 121 5.78 2.71 13.77
N PHE A 122 6.76 2.58 12.88
CA PHE A 122 6.59 2.94 11.46
C PHE A 122 5.56 2.07 10.72
N LEU A 123 5.32 0.82 11.16
CA LEU A 123 4.33 -0.09 10.55
C LEU A 123 2.88 0.29 10.86
N LYS A 124 2.69 1.25 11.78
CA LYS A 124 1.39 1.87 12.06
C LYS A 124 0.94 2.78 10.91
N PHE A 125 1.89 3.30 10.11
CA PHE A 125 1.62 4.22 9.01
C PHE A 125 1.52 3.50 7.68
N LEU A 126 0.66 4.01 6.78
CA LEU A 126 0.41 3.40 5.49
C LEU A 126 1.67 3.42 4.60
N TRP A 127 2.40 4.53 4.61
CA TRP A 127 3.66 4.66 3.87
C TRP A 127 4.75 3.73 4.44
N GLY A 128 4.81 3.55 5.76
CA GLY A 128 5.78 2.67 6.41
C GLY A 128 5.56 1.19 6.09
N ARG A 129 4.29 0.77 5.95
CA ARG A 129 3.94 -0.55 5.40
C ARG A 129 4.35 -0.68 3.94
N GLY A 130 4.10 0.34 3.13
CA GLY A 130 4.54 0.37 1.73
C GLY A 130 6.05 0.23 1.58
N MET A 131 6.82 0.90 2.45
CA MET A 131 8.28 0.75 2.52
C MET A 131 8.72 -0.66 2.91
N LEU A 132 8.05 -1.29 3.87
CA LEU A 132 8.30 -2.70 4.20
C LEU A 132 8.07 -3.60 2.97
N TYR A 133 6.99 -3.38 2.22
CA TYR A 133 6.68 -4.20 1.03
C TYR A 133 7.68 -3.99 -0.11
N LEU A 134 8.10 -2.74 -0.35
CA LEU A 134 9.19 -2.43 -1.28
C LEU A 134 10.50 -3.10 -0.87
N PHE A 135 10.82 -3.09 0.43
CA PHE A 135 12.04 -3.71 0.94
C PHE A 135 12.03 -5.23 0.73
N ILE A 136 10.92 -5.90 1.06
CA ILE A 136 10.74 -7.34 0.80
C ILE A 136 10.84 -7.65 -0.69
N GLY A 137 10.16 -6.87 -1.53
CA GLY A 137 10.20 -7.05 -2.98
C GLY A 137 11.61 -6.86 -3.55
N ALA A 138 12.34 -5.86 -3.08
CA ALA A 138 13.73 -5.62 -3.48
C ALA A 138 14.67 -6.77 -3.07
N LEU A 139 14.48 -7.35 -1.87
CA LEU A 139 15.23 -8.53 -1.43
C LEU A 139 14.96 -9.75 -2.32
N GLN A 140 13.72 -9.96 -2.75
CA GLN A 140 13.40 -11.04 -3.70
C GLN A 140 13.98 -10.78 -5.09
N LEU A 141 13.87 -9.55 -5.61
CA LEU A 141 14.41 -9.19 -6.92
C LEU A 141 15.93 -9.41 -7.03
N TYR A 142 16.66 -9.39 -5.91
CA TYR A 142 18.09 -9.65 -5.86
C TYR A 142 18.48 -11.09 -6.28
N GLN A 143 17.60 -12.08 -6.13
CA GLN A 143 17.94 -13.50 -6.32
C GLN A 143 17.91 -13.97 -7.78
N ILE A 144 17.49 -13.12 -8.74
CA ILE A 144 17.45 -13.38 -10.21
C ILE A 144 16.57 -14.58 -10.64
N ASP A 145 16.10 -15.44 -9.73
CA ASP A 145 15.17 -16.52 -10.07
C ASP A 145 13.81 -16.00 -10.57
N LEU A 146 13.21 -16.71 -11.53
CA LEU A 146 11.97 -16.28 -12.18
C LEU A 146 10.81 -16.09 -11.19
N PHE A 147 10.65 -16.99 -10.22
CA PHE A 147 9.58 -16.88 -9.22
C PHE A 147 9.81 -15.70 -8.27
N ASN A 148 11.05 -15.48 -7.85
CA ASN A 148 11.46 -14.34 -7.05
C ASN A 148 11.28 -13.02 -7.81
N LEU A 149 11.54 -13.02 -9.12
CA LEU A 149 11.32 -11.85 -9.98
C LEU A 149 9.84 -11.46 -10.04
N ILE A 150 8.95 -12.44 -10.25
CA ILE A 150 7.51 -12.22 -10.34
C ILE A 150 6.94 -11.80 -8.96
N CYS A 151 7.27 -12.54 -7.90
CA CYS A 151 6.79 -12.27 -6.55
C CYS A 151 7.34 -10.94 -6.01
N GLY A 152 8.64 -10.69 -6.20
CA GLY A 152 9.30 -9.46 -5.76
C GLY A 152 8.81 -8.24 -6.53
N GLY A 153 8.64 -8.37 -7.86
CA GLY A 153 8.05 -7.32 -8.69
C GLY A 153 6.61 -6.99 -8.27
N TYR A 154 5.80 -8.01 -7.96
CA TYR A 154 4.46 -7.83 -7.42
C TYR A 154 4.48 -7.08 -6.09
N MET A 155 5.30 -7.51 -5.12
CA MET A 155 5.42 -6.85 -3.81
C MET A 155 5.92 -5.40 -3.94
N CYS A 156 6.86 -5.14 -4.85
CA CYS A 156 7.32 -3.78 -5.14
C CYS A 156 6.19 -2.90 -5.69
N ALA A 157 5.37 -3.42 -6.60
CA ALA A 157 4.23 -2.69 -7.14
C ALA A 157 3.21 -2.36 -6.04
N ILE A 158 2.87 -3.33 -5.18
CA ILE A 158 1.96 -3.10 -4.05
C ILE A 158 2.56 -2.07 -3.07
N GLY A 159 3.84 -2.19 -2.71
CA GLY A 159 4.52 -1.23 -1.85
C GLY A 159 4.52 0.20 -2.40
N GLY A 160 4.75 0.34 -3.71
CA GLY A 160 4.63 1.62 -4.41
C GLY A 160 3.22 2.22 -4.35
N LEU A 161 2.18 1.40 -4.55
CA LEU A 161 0.78 1.84 -4.42
C LEU A 161 0.48 2.35 -3.01
N TYR A 162 0.91 1.64 -1.97
CA TYR A 162 0.74 2.06 -0.57
C TYR A 162 1.35 3.43 -0.28
N ILE A 163 2.57 3.69 -0.78
CA ILE A 163 3.24 4.98 -0.60
C ILE A 163 2.49 6.09 -1.33
N VAL A 164 2.04 5.85 -2.57
CA VAL A 164 1.29 6.84 -3.34
C VAL A 164 -0.04 7.18 -2.66
N VAL A 165 -0.77 6.18 -2.15
CA VAL A 165 -2.02 6.39 -1.42
C VAL A 165 -1.78 7.17 -0.13
N GLY A 166 -0.80 6.77 0.68
CA GLY A 166 -0.44 7.49 1.91
C GLY A 166 -0.10 8.95 1.66
N TYR A 167 0.71 9.23 0.64
CA TYR A 167 1.10 10.60 0.28
C TYR A 167 -0.08 11.45 -0.20
N ARG A 168 -1.04 10.86 -0.94
CA ARG A 168 -2.26 11.56 -1.36
C ARG A 168 -3.14 11.93 -0.17
N THR A 169 -3.36 10.99 0.76
CA THR A 169 -4.13 11.22 1.98
C THR A 169 -3.54 12.36 2.80
N ALA A 170 -2.23 12.34 3.02
CA ALA A 170 -1.52 13.39 3.75
C ALA A 170 -1.67 14.77 3.09
N ASN A 171 -1.56 14.85 1.75
CA ASN A 171 -1.71 16.11 1.02
C ASN A 171 -3.14 16.65 1.02
N LYS A 172 -4.16 15.78 0.96
CA LYS A 172 -5.56 16.22 1.08
C LYS A 172 -5.84 16.81 2.46
N LEU A 173 -5.36 16.15 3.52
CA LEU A 173 -5.46 16.67 4.89
C LEU A 173 -4.70 17.98 5.07
N LYS A 174 -3.55 18.14 4.42
CA LYS A 174 -2.82 19.42 4.39
C LYS A 174 -3.63 20.53 3.70
N THR A 175 -4.31 20.21 2.60
CA THR A 175 -5.11 21.17 1.83
C THR A 175 -6.34 21.62 2.61
N MET A 176 -7.01 20.68 3.29
CA MET A 176 -8.08 20.97 4.24
C MET A 176 -7.65 22.03 5.25
N ARG A 177 -6.47 21.85 5.85
CA ARG A 177 -6.03 22.74 6.92
C ARG A 177 -5.73 24.17 6.45
N LYS A 178 -5.39 24.34 5.16
CA LYS A 178 -5.20 25.67 4.57
C LYS A 178 -6.52 26.44 4.39
N SER A 179 -7.67 25.77 4.43
CA SER A 179 -8.94 26.48 4.50
C SER A 179 -9.06 27.11 5.88
N LEU A 180 -8.90 28.43 5.93
CA LEU A 180 -8.86 29.27 7.14
C LEU A 180 -10.22 29.33 7.84
N TYR A 181 -10.75 28.19 8.28
CA TYR A 181 -11.92 28.18 9.14
C TYR A 181 -11.54 28.71 10.51
N SER A 182 -12.28 29.72 10.99
CA SER A 182 -12.17 30.16 12.38
C SER A 182 -12.53 29.03 13.33
N GLU A 183 -11.94 29.01 14.52
CA GLU A 183 -12.26 28.03 15.56
C GLU A 183 -13.78 27.98 15.83
N ASP A 184 -14.45 29.13 15.86
CA ASP A 184 -15.90 29.21 16.04
C ASP A 184 -16.67 28.48 14.92
N THR A 185 -16.23 28.64 13.66
CA THR A 185 -16.84 27.95 12.52
C THR A 185 -16.64 26.44 12.62
N LEU A 186 -15.45 26.00 13.03
CA LEU A 186 -15.15 24.59 13.26
C LEU A 186 -15.99 24.01 14.40
N ARG A 187 -16.15 24.76 15.49
CA ARG A 187 -16.99 24.37 16.63
C ARG A 187 -18.43 24.14 16.20
N VAL A 188 -19.01 25.08 15.47
CA VAL A 188 -20.39 24.98 14.96
C VAL A 188 -20.54 23.80 14.02
N LYS A 189 -19.61 23.61 13.07
CA LYS A 189 -19.66 22.45 12.15
C LYS A 189 -19.50 21.12 12.88
N PHE A 190 -18.62 21.06 13.88
CA PHE A 190 -18.43 19.87 14.70
C PHE A 190 -19.69 19.54 15.51
N GLN A 191 -20.28 20.53 16.17
CA GLN A 191 -21.53 20.36 16.93
C GLN A 191 -22.70 19.93 16.04
N ASN A 192 -22.77 20.43 14.79
CA ASN A 192 -23.78 20.01 13.84
C ASN A 192 -23.61 18.55 13.39
N ALA A 193 -22.37 18.06 13.32
CA ALA A 193 -22.07 16.67 12.99
C ALA A 193 -22.24 15.73 14.20
N ASP A 194 -22.03 16.23 15.43
CA ASP A 194 -22.17 15.50 16.69
C ASP A 194 -23.63 15.47 17.17
N ILE A 195 -24.42 14.60 16.52
CA ILE A 195 -25.86 14.44 16.79
C ILE A 195 -26.12 14.01 18.25
N GLU A 196 -25.21 13.25 18.84
CA GLU A 196 -25.38 12.63 20.17
C GLU A 196 -24.76 13.48 21.30
N GLY A 197 -23.82 14.37 20.98
CA GLY A 197 -23.16 15.26 21.93
C GLY A 197 -22.08 14.58 22.77
N ASP A 198 -21.57 13.42 22.33
CA ASP A 198 -20.54 12.65 23.03
C ASP A 198 -19.31 12.35 22.16
N GLY A 199 -19.17 13.09 21.06
CA GLY A 199 -18.06 13.01 20.12
C GLY A 199 -18.43 12.30 18.82
N LEU A 200 -17.65 12.56 17.78
CA LEU A 200 -17.94 12.04 16.44
C LEU A 200 -17.53 10.58 16.34
N ASN A 201 -18.41 9.72 15.86
CA ASN A 201 -18.02 8.45 15.27
C ASN A 201 -17.44 8.66 13.85
N VAL A 202 -16.95 7.60 13.21
CA VAL A 202 -16.33 7.65 11.88
C VAL A 202 -17.30 8.21 10.82
N GLN A 203 -18.58 7.86 10.89
CA GLN A 203 -19.60 8.30 9.92
C GLN A 203 -19.95 9.78 10.10
N GLN A 204 -20.04 10.26 11.35
CA GLN A 204 -20.25 11.68 11.64
C GLN A 204 -19.03 12.51 11.25
N PHE A 205 -17.82 11.98 11.49
CA PHE A 205 -16.58 12.60 11.03
C PHE A 205 -16.49 12.67 9.50
N GLN A 206 -16.98 11.65 8.78
CA GLN A 206 -17.15 11.71 7.33
C GLN A 206 -18.05 12.86 6.90
N SER A 207 -19.22 13.02 7.52
CA SER A 207 -20.14 14.13 7.23
C SER A 207 -19.49 15.49 7.50
N LEU A 208 -18.75 15.60 8.61
CA LEU A 208 -17.98 16.81 8.91
C LEU A 208 -16.94 17.12 7.82
N CYS A 209 -16.22 16.10 7.33
CA CYS A 209 -15.24 16.28 6.26
C CYS A 209 -15.91 16.78 4.96
N VAL A 210 -17.06 16.21 4.59
CA VAL A 210 -17.84 16.65 3.43
C VAL A 210 -18.32 18.10 3.61
N ASP A 211 -18.79 18.47 4.79
CA ASP A 211 -19.22 19.83 5.13
C ASP A 211 -18.06 20.85 5.11
N LEU A 212 -16.83 20.39 5.32
CA LEU A 212 -15.61 21.20 5.17
C LEU A 212 -15.11 21.25 3.71
N GLY A 213 -15.86 20.67 2.77
CA GLY A 213 -15.52 20.65 1.34
C GLY A 213 -14.45 19.61 0.99
N LEU A 214 -14.32 18.56 1.81
CA LEU A 214 -13.32 17.53 1.60
C LEU A 214 -13.94 16.30 0.98
N ASP A 215 -13.36 15.90 -0.14
CA ASP A 215 -13.64 14.63 -0.77
C ASP A 215 -12.61 13.59 -0.29
N LEU A 216 -12.86 13.09 0.92
CA LEU A 216 -12.12 11.98 1.50
C LEU A 216 -12.91 10.69 1.26
N THR A 217 -12.21 9.66 0.80
CA THR A 217 -12.72 8.29 0.76
C THR A 217 -12.95 7.79 2.19
N GLY A 218 -13.84 6.81 2.38
CA GLY A 218 -14.14 6.26 3.72
C GLY A 218 -12.90 5.79 4.49
N LYS A 219 -11.84 5.40 3.77
CA LYS A 219 -10.56 4.95 4.34
C LYS A 219 -9.61 6.09 4.68
N GLU A 220 -9.56 7.13 3.86
CA GLU A 220 -8.90 8.38 4.22
C GLU A 220 -9.52 8.96 5.50
N ILE A 221 -10.85 8.83 5.66
CA ILE A 221 -11.59 9.20 6.87
C ILE A 221 -11.20 8.31 8.06
N GLU A 222 -11.26 6.99 7.94
CA GLU A 222 -10.84 6.07 9.03
C GLU A 222 -9.38 6.32 9.47
N ALA A 223 -8.48 6.54 8.51
CA ALA A 223 -7.07 6.82 8.76
C ALA A 223 -6.87 8.17 9.47
N ALA A 224 -7.51 9.23 8.97
CA ALA A 224 -7.48 10.55 9.60
C ALA A 224 -8.09 10.50 11.00
N PHE A 225 -9.27 9.89 11.15
CA PHE A 225 -9.95 9.71 12.44
C PHE A 225 -9.05 9.00 13.45
N GLY A 226 -8.50 7.84 13.07
CA GLY A 226 -7.59 7.08 13.93
C GLY A 226 -6.27 7.79 14.20
N TYR A 227 -5.80 8.65 13.29
CA TYR A 227 -4.61 9.48 13.54
C TYR A 227 -4.91 10.53 14.62
N ILE A 228 -5.99 11.30 14.44
CA ILE A 228 -6.40 12.37 15.35
C ILE A 228 -6.65 11.82 16.76
N GLN A 229 -7.36 10.70 16.88
CA GLN A 229 -7.59 10.05 18.17
C GLN A 229 -6.30 9.67 18.88
N ARG A 230 -5.32 9.13 18.14
CA ARG A 230 -4.06 8.64 18.74
C ARG A 230 -3.12 9.76 19.15
N MET A 231 -3.37 11.01 18.74
CA MET A 231 -2.53 12.17 19.05
C MET A 231 -2.75 12.71 20.48
N ASN A 232 -3.98 12.70 21.00
CA ASN A 232 -4.30 13.55 22.16
C ASN A 232 -4.24 12.84 23.53
N ASP A 233 -4.48 11.53 23.61
CA ASP A 233 -4.60 10.84 24.91
C ASP A 233 -4.02 9.42 24.94
N GLY A 234 -3.69 8.83 23.78
CA GLY A 234 -3.35 7.42 23.69
C GLY A 234 -4.49 6.48 24.12
N ILE A 235 -5.68 7.04 24.40
CA ILE A 235 -6.89 6.33 24.76
C ILE A 235 -7.66 6.14 23.46
N THR A 236 -7.70 4.91 22.97
CA THR A 236 -8.54 4.56 21.84
C THR A 236 -10.00 4.52 22.28
N THR A 237 -10.65 5.69 22.35
CA THR A 237 -12.11 5.77 22.33
C THR A 237 -12.63 5.51 20.92
N ASP A 238 -13.85 5.00 20.79
CA ASP A 238 -14.54 4.84 19.51
C ASP A 238 -15.05 6.19 18.95
N LYS A 239 -15.10 7.22 19.80
CA LYS A 239 -15.53 8.58 19.47
C LYS A 239 -14.37 9.57 19.45
N LEU A 240 -14.42 10.53 18.54
CA LEU A 240 -13.47 11.63 18.42
C LEU A 240 -14.03 12.87 19.14
N ARG A 241 -13.31 13.32 20.17
CA ARG A 241 -13.69 14.52 20.95
C ARG A 241 -13.30 15.81 20.23
N TYR A 242 -14.06 16.88 20.48
CA TYR A 242 -13.80 18.19 19.89
C TYR A 242 -12.41 18.72 20.26
N GLU A 243 -11.96 18.51 21.50
CA GLU A 243 -10.65 18.96 21.96
C GLU A 243 -9.53 18.26 21.20
N SER A 244 -9.66 16.95 20.92
CA SER A 244 -8.68 16.19 20.12
C SER A 244 -8.67 16.63 18.67
N PHE A 245 -9.86 16.87 18.10
CA PHE A 245 -9.99 17.42 16.76
C PHE A 245 -9.36 18.83 16.66
N LEU A 246 -9.64 19.70 17.63
CA LEU A 246 -9.14 21.07 17.67
C LEU A 246 -7.63 21.10 17.90
N ALA A 247 -7.10 20.32 18.84
CA ALA A 247 -5.67 20.21 19.10
C ALA A 247 -4.91 19.74 17.85
N TRP A 248 -5.44 18.73 17.14
CA TRP A 248 -4.89 18.31 15.86
C TRP A 248 -5.04 19.37 14.76
N TRP A 249 -6.12 20.15 14.78
CA TRP A 249 -6.32 21.21 13.79
C TRP A 249 -5.31 22.35 13.99
N SER A 250 -5.09 22.75 15.24
CA SER A 250 -4.21 23.87 15.64
C SER A 250 -2.73 23.50 15.78
N SER A 251 -2.37 22.21 15.93
CA SER A 251 -0.96 21.79 16.05
C SER A 251 -0.12 22.09 14.79
N PHE A 252 -0.71 22.66 13.75
CA PHE A 252 -0.09 22.91 12.46
C PHE A 252 -0.18 24.38 12.03
N ASP A 253 -0.34 25.28 12.99
CA ASP A 253 -0.47 26.72 12.79
C ASP A 253 0.79 27.33 12.16
N GLY A 254 0.85 27.27 10.83
CA GLY A 254 1.31 28.33 9.91
C GLY A 254 2.78 28.76 9.92
N GLU A 255 3.53 28.63 11.01
CA GLU A 255 4.91 29.10 11.11
C GLU A 255 5.90 28.06 10.55
N GLY A 256 5.69 27.65 9.30
CA GLY A 256 6.75 27.32 8.33
C GLY A 256 7.74 26.18 8.62
N GLN A 257 7.77 25.60 9.82
CA GLN A 257 8.54 24.43 10.16
C GLN A 257 7.57 23.35 10.61
N VAL A 258 6.87 22.78 9.63
CA VAL A 258 6.44 21.39 9.82
C VAL A 258 7.74 20.62 9.91
N ASP A 259 8.09 20.17 11.11
CA ASP A 259 9.19 19.24 11.31
C ASP A 259 8.99 18.14 10.26
N GLU A 260 9.92 17.91 9.33
CA GLU A 260 9.77 16.85 8.33
C GLU A 260 9.54 15.48 9.01
N ASN A 261 9.98 15.39 10.27
CA ASN A 261 9.69 14.30 11.19
C ASN A 261 8.19 14.12 11.49
N GLU A 262 7.39 15.20 11.55
CA GLU A 262 5.94 15.11 11.76
C GLU A 262 5.19 14.63 10.51
N PHE A 263 5.75 14.89 9.32
CA PHE A 263 5.26 14.36 8.04
C PHE A 263 5.46 12.86 7.88
N ILE A 264 6.44 12.28 8.60
CA ILE A 264 6.71 10.84 8.66
C ILE A 264 5.65 10.12 9.52
N PHE A 265 4.82 10.85 10.27
CA PHE A 265 3.80 10.28 11.16
C PHE A 265 2.35 10.37 10.64
N VAL A 266 2.11 10.75 9.37
CA VAL A 266 0.78 10.66 8.72
C VAL A 266 0.83 9.62 7.60
#